data_AF-A0A7X7NW60-F1
#
_entry.id   AF-A0A7X7NW60-F1
#
_cell.length_a   1.000
_cell.length_b   1.000
_cell.length_c   1.000
_cell.angle_alpha   90.00
_cell.angle_beta   90.00
_cell.angle_gamma   90.00
#
_symmetry.space_group_name_H-M   'P 1'
#
loop_
_entity.id
_entity.type
_entity.pdbx_description
1 polymer ?
#
loop_
_entity_poly.entity_id
_entity_poly.type
_entity_poly.pdbx_seq_one_letter_code
_entity_poly.pdbx_strand_id
1 'polypeptide(L)'
;MANKKDKKGFFQGFKEFISRGNVLDMAVGVIIGGAFGAIVASMVNDIIMPLIAGIFGKASFENMYGVIRGVSDYSTLTYADAITQAAAEGATIIAYGKFIQSVVNFLIIAFFLYVVVVVVIKGIQKRAEERRLAEEAALKAAEEAEKEPEAPAEPVIPEDILLLTEIRDQLKDLNKGKK
;
A
#
# COMPACT_ATOMS: atom_id res chain seq x y z
N MET A 1 -10.70 14.76 -51.16
CA MET A 1 -9.44 14.82 -50.39
C MET A 1 -9.80 14.91 -48.92
N ALA A 2 -9.53 13.88 -48.11
CA ALA A 2 -9.92 13.86 -46.70
C ALA A 2 -9.03 14.81 -45.87
N ASN A 3 -9.67 15.71 -45.14
CA ASN A 3 -9.07 16.83 -44.42
C ASN A 3 -8.16 16.36 -43.26
N LYS A 4 -6.87 16.69 -43.34
CA LYS A 4 -5.85 16.32 -42.34
C LYS A 4 -5.90 17.21 -41.06
N LYS A 5 -6.75 18.25 -41.04
CA LYS A 5 -6.88 19.20 -39.91
C LYS A 5 -7.67 18.63 -38.72
N ASP A 6 -8.66 17.78 -38.95
CA ASP A 6 -9.58 17.34 -37.88
C ASP A 6 -8.94 16.29 -36.96
N LYS A 7 -7.99 15.49 -37.47
CA LYS A 7 -7.23 14.50 -36.67
C LYS A 7 -6.29 15.12 -35.64
N LYS A 8 -5.78 16.33 -35.88
CA LYS A 8 -4.94 17.05 -34.91
C LYS A 8 -5.77 17.57 -33.74
N GLY A 9 -7.01 18.00 -33.99
CA GLY A 9 -7.92 18.50 -32.95
C GLY A 9 -8.36 17.43 -31.95
N PHE A 10 -8.74 16.24 -32.42
CA PHE A 10 -9.12 15.13 -31.52
C PHE A 10 -7.94 14.65 -30.68
N PHE A 11 -6.78 14.40 -31.28
CA PHE A 11 -5.62 13.88 -30.55
C PHE A 11 -5.05 14.90 -29.55
N GLN A 12 -5.13 16.19 -29.88
CA GLN A 12 -4.74 17.27 -28.98
C GLN A 12 -5.74 17.44 -27.84
N GLY A 13 -7.05 17.39 -28.12
CA GLY A 13 -8.09 17.39 -27.09
C GLY A 13 -8.06 16.13 -26.21
N PHE A 14 -7.68 14.98 -26.75
CA PHE A 14 -7.44 13.75 -25.99
C PHE A 14 -6.21 13.89 -25.10
N LYS A 15 -5.09 14.40 -25.62
CA LYS A 15 -3.88 14.67 -24.82
C LYS A 15 -4.20 15.63 -23.67
N GLU A 16 -4.95 16.70 -23.95
CA GLU A 16 -5.37 17.70 -22.97
C GLU A 16 -6.34 17.10 -21.93
N PHE A 17 -7.21 16.17 -22.35
CA PHE A 17 -8.10 15.42 -21.46
C PHE A 17 -7.33 14.52 -20.49
N ILE A 18 -6.40 13.69 -20.98
CA ILE A 18 -5.62 12.75 -20.15
C ILE A 18 -4.56 13.45 -19.29
N SER A 19 -4.07 14.63 -19.72
CA SER A 19 -3.14 15.43 -18.92
C SER A 19 -3.81 16.08 -17.69
N ARG A 20 -5.14 16.00 -17.57
CA ARG A 20 -5.81 16.31 -16.30
C ARG A 20 -5.41 15.24 -15.28
N GLY A 21 -4.56 15.61 -14.31
CA GLY A 21 -4.03 14.69 -13.29
C GLY A 21 -5.12 13.85 -12.60
N ASN A 22 -6.27 14.45 -12.26
CA ASN A 22 -7.40 13.76 -11.66
C ASN A 22 -7.95 12.58 -12.50
N VAL A 23 -7.84 12.64 -13.84
CA VAL A 23 -8.32 11.57 -14.74
C VAL A 23 -7.28 10.45 -14.85
N LEU A 24 -6.00 10.81 -14.93
CA LEU A 24 -4.91 9.84 -15.03
C LEU A 24 -4.82 8.99 -13.75
N ASP A 25 -4.87 9.62 -12.59
CA ASP A 25 -4.77 8.92 -11.29
C ASP A 25 -5.99 8.01 -11.06
N MET A 26 -7.19 8.46 -11.45
CA MET A 26 -8.39 7.64 -11.40
C MET A 26 -8.27 6.44 -12.36
N ALA A 27 -7.79 6.65 -13.59
CA ALA A 27 -7.63 5.59 -14.59
C ALA A 27 -6.62 4.54 -14.12
N VAL A 28 -5.47 4.95 -13.58
CA VAL A 28 -4.46 4.05 -13.02
C VAL A 28 -5.03 3.27 -11.85
N GLY A 29 -5.76 3.92 -10.94
CA GLY A 29 -6.43 3.27 -9.82
C GLY A 29 -7.42 2.17 -10.24
N VAL A 30 -8.23 2.42 -11.27
CA VAL A 30 -9.20 1.44 -11.79
C VAL A 30 -8.50 0.25 -12.46
N ILE A 31 -7.46 0.51 -13.28
CA ILE A 31 -6.72 -0.56 -13.97
C ILE A 31 -5.99 -1.45 -12.96
N ILE A 32 -5.30 -0.85 -12.00
CA ILE A 32 -4.60 -1.59 -10.94
C ILE A 32 -5.60 -2.32 -10.05
N GLY A 33 -6.72 -1.69 -9.68
CA GLY A 33 -7.77 -2.30 -8.89
C GLY A 33 -8.38 -3.54 -9.56
N GLY A 34 -8.66 -3.46 -10.87
CA GLY A 34 -9.16 -4.60 -11.65
C GLY A 34 -8.15 -5.74 -11.75
N ALA A 35 -6.88 -5.43 -12.07
CA ALA A 35 -5.82 -6.43 -12.16
C ALA A 35 -5.53 -7.10 -10.81
N PHE A 36 -5.43 -6.31 -9.73
CA PHE A 36 -5.22 -6.82 -8.38
C PHE A 36 -6.40 -7.67 -7.91
N GLY A 37 -7.64 -7.25 -8.19
CA GLY A 37 -8.83 -8.04 -7.92
C GLY A 37 -8.80 -9.42 -8.58
N ALA A 38 -8.34 -9.50 -9.83
CA ALA A 38 -8.17 -10.78 -10.53
C ALA A 38 -7.11 -11.68 -9.88
N ILE A 39 -5.98 -11.13 -9.43
CA ILE A 39 -4.93 -11.87 -8.72
C ILE A 39 -5.48 -12.45 -7.40
N VAL A 40 -6.18 -11.62 -6.61
CA VAL A 40 -6.77 -12.06 -5.34
C VAL A 40 -7.85 -13.12 -5.60
N ALA A 41 -8.69 -12.94 -6.62
CA ALA A 41 -9.71 -13.91 -6.99
C ALA A 41 -9.10 -15.26 -7.38
N SER A 42 -8.03 -15.28 -8.17
CA SER A 42 -7.31 -16.52 -8.52
C SER A 42 -6.69 -17.17 -7.29
N MET A 43 -6.03 -16.41 -6.41
CA MET A 43 -5.50 -16.95 -5.15
C MET A 43 -6.60 -17.62 -4.30
N VAL A 44 -7.77 -17.00 -4.21
CA VAL A 44 -8.88 -17.58 -3.44
C VAL A 44 -9.49 -18.80 -4.12
N ASN A 45 -9.80 -18.71 -5.41
CA ASN A 45 -10.50 -19.77 -6.14
C ASN A 45 -9.59 -20.97 -6.45
N ASP A 46 -8.31 -20.73 -6.76
CA ASP A 46 -7.41 -21.76 -7.28
C ASP A 46 -6.49 -22.34 -6.20
N ILE A 47 -6.31 -21.64 -5.06
CA ILE A 47 -5.46 -22.11 -3.95
C ILE A 47 -6.29 -22.32 -2.68
N ILE A 48 -6.98 -21.29 -2.20
CA ILE A 48 -7.66 -21.37 -0.90
C ILE A 48 -8.87 -22.32 -0.93
N MET A 49 -9.73 -22.22 -1.93
CA MET A 49 -10.91 -23.08 -2.04
C MET A 49 -10.56 -24.57 -2.16
N PRO A 50 -9.59 -25.00 -2.99
CA PRO A 50 -9.13 -26.38 -3.01
C PRO A 50 -8.58 -26.86 -1.66
N LEU A 51 -7.86 -26.01 -0.92
CA LEU A 51 -7.38 -26.34 0.42
C LEU A 51 -8.53 -26.50 1.43
N ILE A 52 -9.51 -25.60 1.41
CA ILE A 52 -10.72 -25.71 2.24
C ILE A 52 -11.48 -26.97 1.87
N ALA A 53 -11.64 -27.26 0.57
CA ALA A 53 -12.33 -28.45 0.10
C ALA A 53 -11.61 -29.75 0.47
N GLY A 54 -10.28 -29.73 0.53
CA GLY A 54 -9.46 -30.86 0.98
C GLY A 54 -9.60 -31.16 2.48
N ILE A 55 -9.82 -30.14 3.31
CA ILE A 55 -9.89 -30.28 4.78
C ILE A 55 -11.34 -30.50 5.26
N PHE A 56 -12.29 -29.76 4.70
CA PHE A 56 -13.70 -29.75 5.14
C PHE A 56 -14.63 -30.58 4.24
N GLY A 57 -14.11 -31.23 3.20
CA GLY A 57 -14.88 -31.96 2.19
C GLY A 57 -15.40 -31.06 1.07
N LYS A 58 -16.29 -31.56 0.21
CA LYS A 58 -16.83 -30.81 -0.96
C LYS A 58 -17.60 -29.55 -0.52
N ALA A 59 -16.89 -28.45 -0.30
CA ALA A 59 -17.44 -27.13 -0.01
C ALA A 59 -17.91 -26.43 -1.31
N SER A 60 -18.73 -27.13 -2.10
CA SER A 60 -19.28 -26.60 -3.35
C SER A 60 -20.79 -26.71 -3.34
N PHE A 61 -21.44 -25.54 -3.35
CA PHE A 61 -22.90 -25.42 -3.50
C PHE A 61 -23.32 -25.44 -4.97
N GLU A 62 -22.37 -25.55 -5.91
CA GLU A 62 -22.59 -25.43 -7.35
C GLU A 62 -23.65 -26.39 -7.89
N ASN A 63 -23.68 -27.62 -7.37
CA ASN A 63 -24.58 -28.67 -7.83
C ASN A 63 -25.99 -28.62 -7.20
N MET A 64 -26.29 -27.57 -6.44
CA MET A 64 -27.64 -27.35 -5.92
C MET A 64 -28.45 -26.58 -6.95
N TYR A 65 -29.36 -27.26 -7.62
CA TYR A 65 -30.27 -26.65 -8.57
C TYR A 65 -31.65 -27.30 -8.49
N GLY A 66 -32.67 -26.54 -8.87
CA GLY A 66 -34.05 -26.98 -8.94
C GLY A 66 -34.51 -27.00 -10.38
N VAL A 67 -35.16 -28.08 -10.81
CA VAL A 67 -35.75 -28.19 -12.14
C VAL A 67 -37.19 -27.66 -12.04
N ILE A 68 -37.52 -26.60 -12.79
CA ILE A 68 -38.87 -26.00 -12.79
C ILE A 68 -39.75 -26.62 -13.86
N ARG A 69 -39.17 -26.90 -15.02
CA ARG A 69 -39.81 -27.62 -16.13
C ARG A 69 -38.78 -28.56 -16.69
N GLY A 70 -39.12 -29.83 -16.85
CA GLY A 70 -38.22 -30.82 -17.40
C GLY A 70 -38.96 -32.13 -17.59
N VAL A 71 -38.56 -32.88 -18.61
CA VAL A 71 -39.17 -34.17 -18.94
C VAL A 71 -38.35 -35.33 -18.35
N SER A 72 -37.07 -35.07 -18.05
CA SER A 72 -36.10 -36.03 -17.53
C SER A 72 -35.78 -35.79 -16.06
N ASP A 73 -35.27 -36.82 -15.38
CA ASP A 73 -34.74 -36.69 -14.02
C ASP A 73 -33.29 -36.19 -14.08
N TYR A 74 -33.07 -34.95 -13.67
CA TYR A 74 -31.75 -34.34 -13.63
C TYR A 74 -31.08 -34.50 -12.26
N SER A 75 -31.73 -35.10 -11.24
CA SER A 75 -31.25 -35.08 -9.85
C SER A 75 -29.86 -35.68 -9.60
N THR A 76 -29.37 -36.53 -10.51
CA THR A 76 -28.07 -37.20 -10.42
C THR A 76 -26.96 -36.51 -11.22
N LEU A 77 -27.31 -35.49 -12.01
CA LEU A 77 -26.38 -34.82 -12.91
C LEU A 77 -25.67 -33.66 -12.21
N THR A 78 -24.43 -33.41 -12.62
CA THR A 78 -23.70 -32.20 -12.25
C THR A 78 -24.41 -30.98 -12.82
N TYR A 79 -24.30 -29.81 -12.18
CA TYR A 79 -24.92 -28.58 -12.71
C TYR A 79 -24.56 -28.32 -14.18
N ALA A 80 -23.29 -28.55 -14.56
CA ALA A 80 -22.81 -28.39 -15.93
C ALA A 80 -23.51 -29.31 -16.95
N ASP A 81 -23.80 -30.54 -16.56
CA ASP A 81 -24.48 -31.52 -17.43
C ASP A 81 -25.98 -31.26 -17.47
N ALA A 82 -26.56 -30.86 -16.34
CA ALA A 82 -27.96 -30.57 -16.19
C ALA A 82 -28.40 -29.39 -17.07
N ILE A 83 -27.63 -28.29 -17.12
CA ILE A 83 -27.95 -27.15 -18.00
C ILE A 83 -27.88 -27.51 -19.49
N THR A 84 -26.96 -28.42 -19.84
CA THR A 84 -26.72 -28.83 -21.22
C THR A 84 -27.85 -29.71 -21.72
N GLN A 85 -28.26 -30.70 -20.91
CA GLN A 85 -29.41 -31.54 -21.22
C GLN A 85 -30.72 -30.76 -21.15
N ALA A 86 -30.85 -29.84 -20.19
CA ALA A 86 -32.04 -29.01 -20.11
C ALA A 86 -32.21 -28.10 -21.32
N ALA A 87 -31.12 -27.53 -21.84
CA ALA A 87 -31.15 -26.74 -23.08
C ALA A 87 -31.58 -27.57 -24.29
N ALA A 88 -31.16 -28.84 -24.38
CA ALA A 88 -31.54 -29.74 -25.47
C ALA A 88 -33.02 -30.16 -25.41
N GLU A 89 -33.57 -30.29 -24.21
CA GLU A 89 -34.93 -30.78 -23.96
C GLU A 89 -35.95 -29.67 -23.72
N GLY A 90 -35.54 -28.40 -23.79
CA GLY A 90 -36.39 -27.24 -23.48
C GLY A 90 -36.81 -27.17 -22.01
N ALA A 91 -36.03 -27.80 -21.12
CA ALA A 91 -36.21 -27.75 -19.67
C ALA A 91 -35.63 -26.45 -19.09
N THR A 92 -36.15 -26.03 -17.95
CA THR A 92 -35.75 -24.83 -17.23
C THR A 92 -35.22 -25.21 -15.86
N ILE A 93 -33.97 -24.84 -15.58
CA ILE A 93 -33.27 -25.11 -14.31
C ILE A 93 -32.98 -23.78 -13.61
N ILE A 94 -33.26 -23.72 -12.30
CA ILE A 94 -32.80 -22.65 -11.41
C ILE A 94 -31.60 -23.15 -10.62
N ALA A 95 -30.44 -22.54 -10.88
CA ALA A 95 -29.18 -22.83 -10.20
C ALA A 95 -28.95 -21.91 -9.00
N TYR A 96 -29.75 -22.07 -7.95
CA TYR A 96 -29.59 -21.30 -6.71
C TYR A 96 -28.25 -21.59 -6.02
N GLY A 97 -27.70 -22.78 -6.22
CA GLY A 97 -26.39 -23.20 -5.74
C GLY A 97 -25.23 -22.36 -6.27
N LYS A 98 -25.24 -22.01 -7.57
CA LYS A 98 -24.25 -21.10 -8.17
C LYS A 98 -24.29 -19.71 -7.56
N PHE A 99 -25.49 -19.21 -7.25
CA PHE A 99 -25.65 -17.93 -6.58
C PHE A 99 -25.07 -17.97 -5.16
N ILE A 100 -25.43 -18.97 -4.36
CA ILE A 100 -24.89 -19.17 -2.99
C ILE A 100 -23.36 -19.31 -3.04
N GLN A 101 -22.83 -20.10 -3.98
CA GLN A 101 -21.39 -20.24 -4.18
C GLN A 101 -20.73 -18.88 -4.46
N SER A 102 -21.36 -18.04 -5.28
CA SER A 102 -20.82 -16.72 -5.64
C SER A 102 -20.81 -15.78 -4.43
N VAL A 103 -21.84 -15.83 -3.59
CA VAL A 103 -21.89 -15.09 -2.31
C VAL A 103 -20.80 -15.56 -1.36
N VAL A 104 -20.62 -16.88 -1.21
CA VAL A 104 -19.56 -17.45 -0.35
C VAL A 104 -18.18 -17.05 -0.88
N ASN A 105 -17.93 -17.18 -2.18
CA ASN A 105 -16.67 -16.76 -2.79
C ASN A 105 -16.41 -15.27 -2.56
N PHE A 106 -17.42 -14.42 -2.72
CA PHE A 106 -17.30 -12.98 -2.44
C PHE A 106 -16.93 -12.71 -0.97
N LEU A 107 -17.57 -13.37 -0.02
CA LEU A 107 -17.26 -13.22 1.41
C LEU A 107 -15.83 -13.67 1.73
N ILE A 108 -15.38 -14.79 1.14
CA ILE A 108 -14.00 -15.27 1.32
C ILE A 108 -13.02 -14.27 0.72
N ILE A 109 -13.23 -13.83 -0.53
CA ILE A 109 -12.37 -12.83 -1.18
C ILE A 109 -12.33 -11.54 -0.36
N ALA A 110 -13.47 -11.03 0.09
CA ALA A 110 -13.55 -9.83 0.91
C ALA A 110 -12.78 -9.99 2.23
N PHE A 111 -12.91 -11.13 2.91
CA PHE A 111 -12.18 -11.44 4.13
C PHE A 111 -10.67 -11.47 3.90
N PHE A 112 -10.20 -12.17 2.86
CA PHE A 112 -8.78 -12.24 2.57
C PHE A 112 -8.21 -10.92 2.08
N LEU A 113 -8.95 -10.17 1.27
CA LEU A 113 -8.56 -8.83 0.84
C LEU A 113 -8.44 -7.89 2.04
N TYR A 114 -9.36 -7.97 3.00
CA TYR A 114 -9.25 -7.25 4.27
C TYR A 114 -7.96 -7.62 5.02
N VAL A 115 -7.66 -8.91 5.18
CA VAL A 115 -6.43 -9.35 5.88
C VAL A 115 -5.18 -8.84 5.16
N VAL A 116 -5.08 -9.00 3.84
CA VAL A 116 -3.92 -8.56 3.05
C VAL A 116 -3.75 -7.03 3.15
N VAL A 117 -4.82 -6.27 2.94
CA VAL A 117 -4.78 -4.80 3.00
C VAL A 117 -4.39 -4.33 4.40
N VAL A 118 -4.97 -4.90 5.46
CA VAL A 118 -4.64 -4.52 6.84
C VAL A 118 -3.20 -4.87 7.20
N VAL A 119 -2.70 -6.04 6.78
CA VAL A 119 -1.30 -6.44 7.01
C VAL A 119 -0.34 -5.50 6.29
N VAL A 120 -0.63 -5.16 5.02
CA VAL A 120 0.20 -4.24 4.24
C VAL A 120 0.16 -2.83 4.81
N ILE A 121 -1.01 -2.29 5.14
CA ILE A 121 -1.16 -0.95 5.72
C ILE A 121 -0.43 -0.86 7.07
N LYS A 122 -0.65 -1.83 7.97
CA LYS A 122 0.08 -1.89 9.25
C LYS A 122 1.59 -2.01 9.05
N GLY A 123 2.03 -2.79 8.05
CA GLY A 123 3.43 -2.96 7.71
C GLY A 123 4.08 -1.67 7.19
N ILE A 124 3.39 -0.91 6.34
CA ILE A 124 3.86 0.38 5.82
C ILE A 124 3.91 1.42 6.94
N GLN A 125 2.88 1.48 7.79
CA GLN A 125 2.83 2.41 8.93
C GLN A 125 3.98 2.19 9.90
N LYS A 126 4.27 0.93 10.25
CA LYS A 126 5.41 0.58 11.11
C LYS A 126 6.74 1.05 10.52
N ARG A 127 6.97 0.81 9.22
CA ARG A 127 8.20 1.27 8.52
C ARG A 127 8.29 2.78 8.40
N ALA A 128 7.16 3.47 8.25
CA ALA A 128 7.10 4.92 8.22
C ALA A 128 7.41 5.52 9.60
N GLU A 129 6.89 4.93 10.67
CA GLU A 129 7.18 5.32 12.05
C GLU A 129 8.66 5.12 12.41
N GLU A 130 9.24 3.96 12.07
CA GLU A 130 10.66 3.68 12.25
C GLU A 130 11.55 4.70 11.54
N ARG A 131 11.16 5.15 10.33
CA ARG A 131 11.89 6.20 9.60
C ARG A 131 11.76 7.57 10.27
N ARG A 132 10.58 7.92 10.76
CA ARG A 132 10.35 9.20 11.46
C ARG A 132 11.12 9.26 12.78
N LEU A 133 11.13 8.16 13.53
CA LEU A 133 11.91 8.05 14.76
C LEU A 133 13.41 8.10 14.47
N ALA A 134 13.89 7.45 13.40
CA ALA A 134 15.28 7.52 12.98
C ALA A 134 15.69 8.94 12.53
N GLU A 135 14.81 9.65 11.82
CA GLU A 135 15.03 11.03 11.41
C GLU A 135 15.02 11.99 12.60
N GLU A 136 14.08 11.82 13.54
CA GLU A 136 14.00 12.62 14.77
C GLU A 136 15.19 12.34 15.70
N ALA A 137 15.62 11.08 15.80
CA ALA A 137 16.83 10.71 16.55
C ALA A 137 18.10 11.26 15.86
N ALA A 138 18.15 11.27 14.53
CA ALA A 138 19.26 11.87 13.79
C ALA A 138 19.28 13.40 13.95
N LEU A 139 18.12 14.06 13.98
CA LEU A 139 18.02 15.50 14.23
C LEU A 139 18.44 15.83 15.67
N LYS A 140 17.96 15.07 16.66
CA LYS A 140 18.34 15.22 18.07
C LYS A 140 19.83 14.95 18.30
N ALA A 141 20.38 13.91 17.66
CA ALA A 141 21.82 13.62 17.73
C ALA A 141 22.66 14.71 17.05
N ALA A 142 22.19 15.29 15.94
CA ALA A 142 22.85 16.44 15.31
C ALA A 142 22.77 17.69 16.20
N GLU A 143 21.63 17.92 16.84
CA GLU A 143 21.42 19.04 17.77
C GLU A 143 22.19 18.88 19.09
N GLU A 144 22.36 17.65 19.59
CA GLU A 144 23.20 17.31 20.75
C GLU A 144 24.69 17.38 20.40
N ALA A 145 25.10 16.94 19.20
CA ALA A 145 26.47 17.14 18.71
C ALA A 145 26.80 18.62 18.45
N GLU A 146 25.79 19.46 18.22
CA GLU A 146 25.93 20.92 18.16
C GLU A 146 25.89 21.56 19.55
N LYS A 147 25.32 20.89 20.57
CA LYS A 147 25.17 21.40 21.96
C LYS A 147 26.21 20.89 22.97
N GLU A 148 27.05 19.90 22.66
CA GLU A 148 28.03 19.36 23.60
C GLU A 148 29.45 19.24 22.98
N PRO A 149 30.48 19.86 23.57
CA PRO A 149 30.56 21.22 24.07
C PRO A 149 31.58 22.03 23.25
N GLU A 150 31.49 23.36 23.30
CA GLU A 150 32.70 24.18 23.28
C GLU A 150 33.65 23.59 24.33
N ALA A 151 34.63 22.79 23.90
CA ALA A 151 35.77 22.45 24.74
C ALA A 151 36.20 23.77 25.37
N PRO A 152 36.26 23.88 26.72
CA PRO A 152 36.49 25.16 27.37
C PRO A 152 37.67 25.77 26.66
N ALA A 153 37.43 26.85 25.91
CA ALA A 153 38.49 27.57 25.29
C ALA A 153 39.44 27.83 26.44
N GLU A 154 40.65 27.24 26.38
CA GLU A 154 41.73 27.64 27.29
C GLU A 154 41.64 29.15 27.33
N PRO A 155 41.42 29.77 28.51
CA PRO A 155 41.08 31.17 28.58
C PRO A 155 42.14 31.89 27.77
N VAL A 156 41.76 32.39 26.59
CA VAL A 156 42.62 33.19 25.75
C VAL A 156 42.74 34.45 26.56
N ILE A 157 43.74 34.47 27.43
CA ILE A 157 44.05 35.62 28.25
C ILE A 157 44.25 36.74 27.23
N PRO A 158 43.36 37.74 27.18
CA PRO A 158 43.50 38.82 26.22
C PRO A 158 44.91 39.39 26.38
N GLU A 159 45.57 39.73 25.26
CA GLU A 159 46.94 40.29 25.31
C GLU A 159 47.03 41.44 26.33
N ASP A 160 45.95 42.21 26.46
CA ASP A 160 45.77 43.25 27.47
C ASP A 160 45.98 42.77 28.91
N ILE A 161 45.52 41.58 29.30
CA ILE A 161 45.70 41.03 30.66
C ILE A 161 47.13 40.51 30.86
N LEU A 162 47.79 40.00 29.81
CA LEU A 162 49.22 39.65 29.87
C LEU A 162 50.08 40.91 30.01
N LEU A 163 49.80 41.94 29.21
CA LEU A 163 50.46 43.24 29.30
C LEU A 163 50.23 43.89 30.67
N LEU A 164 49.01 43.83 31.23
CA LEU A 164 48.73 44.35 32.57
C LEU A 164 49.46 43.54 33.67
N THR A 165 49.70 42.25 33.46
CA THR A 165 50.47 41.41 34.38
C THR A 165 51.97 41.77 34.35
N GLU A 166 52.53 41.97 33.16
CA GLU A 166 53.91 42.42 32.97
C GLU A 166 54.13 43.84 33.53
N ILE A 167 53.20 44.77 33.29
CA ILE A 167 53.26 46.15 33.83
C ILE A 167 53.23 46.12 35.36
N ARG A 168 52.38 45.28 35.97
CA ARG A 168 52.32 45.13 37.43
C ARG A 168 53.65 44.65 38.00
N ASP A 169 54.28 43.68 37.36
CA ASP A 169 55.54 43.10 37.83
C ASP A 169 56.71 44.09 37.65
N GLN A 170 56.74 44.82 36.53
CA GLN A 170 57.68 45.94 36.32
C GLN A 170 57.51 47.05 37.38
N LEU A 171 56.28 47.41 37.73
CA LEU A 171 56.02 48.40 38.79
C LEU A 171 56.43 47.89 40.17
N LYS A 172 56.24 46.60 40.45
CA LYS A 172 56.64 46.00 41.73
C LYS A 172 58.15 46.01 41.91
N ASP A 173 58.91 45.77 40.86
CA ASP A 173 60.37 45.81 40.91
C ASP A 173 60.91 47.25 40.97
N LEU A 174 60.27 48.22 40.28
CA LEU A 174 60.57 49.64 40.47
C LEU A 174 60.28 50.14 41.89
N ASN A 175 59.21 49.63 42.53
CA ASN A 175 58.86 50.01 43.90
C ASN A 175 59.79 49.37 44.95
N LYS A 176 60.36 48.19 44.66
CA LYS A 176 61.41 47.59 45.51
C LYS A 176 62.72 48.39 45.48
N GLY A 177 63.02 49.09 44.38
CA GLY A 177 64.21 49.95 44.25
C GLY A 177 64.08 51.34 44.89
N LYS A 178 62.92 51.69 45.45
CA LYS A 178 62.63 53.00 46.07
C LYS A 178 62.53 52.97 47.60
N LYS A 179 63.04 51.93 48.25
CA LYS A 179 63.21 51.89 49.72
C LYS A 179 64.66 52.02 50.11
#